data_AF-A0A401L3D5-F1
#
_entry.id   AF-A0A401L3D5-F1
#
_cell.length_a   1.000
_cell.length_b   1.000
_cell.length_c   1.000
_cell.angle_alpha   90.00
_cell.angle_beta   90.00
_cell.angle_gamma   90.00
#
_symmetry.space_group_name_H-M   'P 1'
#
loop_
_entity.id
_entity.type
_entity.pdbx_description
1 polymer ?
#
loop_
_entity_poly.entity_id
_entity_poly.type
_entity_poly.pdbx_seq_one_letter_code
_entity_poly.pdbx_strand_id
1 'polypeptide(L)'
;MFCITSLVGHWKALISTSDNARPTALDATKEIIAKYENVPPTFKSSRPIEQPIDVIEAEKRFGISFFTGFSHILIQNGQYHMVLEARFQGDPHTTHFVSCPKSVRDSDLSEEDQELLKCKLEGVKGRIAETVWNKLKKRYDIVKGDWLATDKEEEI
;
A
#
# COMPACT_ATOMS: atom_id res chain seq x y z
N MET A 1 -0.95 14.02 38.57
CA MET A 1 -1.86 12.85 38.49
C MET A 1 -1.98 12.53 37.02
N PHE A 2 -1.47 11.44 36.45
CA PHE A 2 -1.07 10.13 36.97
C PHE A 2 0.44 9.87 36.73
N CYS A 3 1.17 9.45 37.76
CA CYS A 3 2.57 9.04 37.67
C CYS A 3 2.67 7.54 37.91
N ILE A 4 3.05 6.80 36.87
CA ILE A 4 3.25 5.35 36.88
C ILE A 4 4.56 5.05 37.60
N THR A 5 4.48 4.66 38.88
CA THR A 5 5.61 4.12 39.64
C THR A 5 5.20 2.78 40.24
N SER A 6 5.42 1.69 39.52
CA SER A 6 5.52 0.33 40.11
C SER A 6 5.82 -0.77 39.07
N LEU A 7 6.82 -0.60 38.20
CA LEU A 7 7.32 -1.74 37.40
C LEU A 7 8.77 -2.13 37.69
N VAL A 8 9.51 -1.34 38.47
CA VAL A 8 10.93 -1.59 38.76
C VAL A 8 11.14 -2.48 40.01
N GLY A 9 10.08 -2.72 40.80
CA GLY A 9 10.16 -3.48 42.06
C GLY A 9 10.11 -5.01 41.92
N HIS A 10 9.92 -5.57 40.73
CA HIS A 10 9.70 -7.03 40.55
C HIS A 10 10.81 -7.76 39.80
N TRP A 11 11.92 -7.10 39.46
CA TRP A 11 13.07 -7.78 38.83
C TRP A 11 14.21 -8.13 39.79
N LYS A 12 14.20 -7.62 41.03
CA LYS A 12 15.29 -7.86 41.99
C LYS A 12 15.17 -9.13 42.85
N ALA A 13 14.10 -9.92 42.72
CA ALA A 13 13.83 -11.03 43.65
C ALA A 13 14.16 -12.44 43.13
N LEU A 14 14.75 -12.62 41.93
CA LEU A 14 14.95 -13.97 41.35
C LEU A 14 16.39 -14.27 40.91
N ILE A 15 17.39 -13.69 41.58
CA ILE A 15 18.78 -14.13 41.38
C ILE A 15 19.36 -14.56 42.73
N SER A 16 18.98 -15.78 43.13
CA SER A 16 19.79 -16.59 44.04
C SER A 16 19.93 -17.98 43.42
N THR A 17 21.15 -18.50 43.48
CA THR A 17 21.79 -19.55 42.69
C THR A 17 21.12 -20.93 42.77
N SER A 18 20.97 -21.57 41.61
CA SER A 18 20.91 -23.03 41.48
C SER A 18 21.41 -23.41 40.08
N ASP A 19 22.38 -24.33 40.05
CA ASP A 19 23.09 -24.82 38.87
C ASP A 19 22.13 -25.37 37.81
N ASN A 20 21.87 -24.57 36.78
CA ASN A 20 21.31 -25.04 35.52
C ASN A 20 21.82 -24.11 34.41
N ALA A 21 22.57 -24.67 33.46
CA ALA A 21 23.14 -23.93 32.34
C ALA A 21 22.01 -23.17 31.61
N ARG A 22 21.98 -21.85 31.77
CA ARG A 22 21.03 -20.99 31.06
C ARG A 22 21.37 -21.07 29.56
N PRO A 23 20.39 -21.33 28.69
CA PRO A 23 20.60 -21.26 27.25
C PRO A 23 21.17 -19.90 26.88
N THR A 24 22.19 -19.90 26.03
CA THR A 24 22.75 -18.65 25.51
C THR A 24 21.70 -18.00 24.62
N ALA A 25 21.74 -16.67 24.43
CA ALA A 25 20.86 -15.98 23.47
C ALA A 25 20.94 -16.60 22.05
N LEU A 26 22.10 -17.17 21.70
CA LEU A 26 22.33 -17.89 20.46
C LEU A 26 21.55 -19.22 20.39
N ASP A 27 21.42 -19.94 21.50
CA ASP A 27 20.67 -21.19 21.58
C ASP A 27 19.16 -20.92 21.45
N ALA A 28 18.67 -19.88 22.13
CA ALA A 28 17.29 -19.42 21.98
C ALA A 28 16.97 -18.99 20.54
N THR A 29 17.92 -18.33 19.86
CA THR A 29 17.73 -17.89 18.46
C THR A 29 17.67 -19.08 17.50
N LYS A 30 18.53 -20.09 17.69
CA LYS A 30 18.49 -21.32 16.89
C LYS A 30 17.20 -22.10 17.07
N GLU A 31 16.70 -22.18 18.30
CA GLU A 31 15.44 -22.84 18.61
C GLU A 31 14.24 -22.14 17.94
N ILE A 32 14.24 -20.80 17.94
CA ILE A 32 13.23 -20.00 17.23
C ILE A 32 13.33 -20.26 15.72
N ILE A 33 14.51 -20.18 15.12
CA ILE A 33 14.68 -20.41 13.68
C ILE A 33 14.19 -21.81 13.30
N ALA A 34 14.61 -22.86 14.03
CA ALA A 34 14.18 -24.22 13.78
C ALA A 34 12.66 -24.41 13.92
N LYS A 35 12.02 -23.68 14.83
CA LYS A 35 10.56 -23.71 15.02
C LYS A 35 9.79 -23.10 13.85
N TYR A 36 10.37 -22.14 13.13
CA TYR A 36 9.70 -21.43 12.03
C TYR A 36 10.21 -21.82 10.63
N GLU A 37 11.29 -22.60 10.53
CA GLU A 37 11.90 -23.03 9.25
C GLU A 37 10.96 -23.91 8.40
N ASN A 38 10.06 -24.66 9.04
CA ASN A 38 9.11 -25.55 8.37
C ASN A 38 7.66 -25.06 8.43
N VAL A 39 7.41 -23.84 8.93
CA VAL A 39 6.07 -23.25 8.89
C VAL A 39 5.89 -22.62 7.52
N PRO A 40 5.04 -23.16 6.64
CA PRO A 40 4.73 -22.51 5.37
C PRO A 40 4.21 -21.10 5.71
N PRO A 41 4.61 -20.05 4.99
CA PRO A 41 4.06 -18.73 5.22
C PRO A 41 2.55 -18.81 5.00
N THR A 42 1.77 -18.84 6.07
CA THR A 42 0.32 -18.75 6.00
C THR A 42 -0.05 -17.29 5.75
N PHE A 43 0.28 -16.78 4.57
CA PHE A 43 -0.47 -15.69 3.96
C PHE A 43 -1.75 -16.28 3.36
N LYS A 44 -2.63 -16.82 4.22
CA LYS A 44 -4.02 -17.01 3.84
C LYS A 44 -4.72 -15.68 4.06
N SER A 45 -4.55 -14.75 3.12
CA SER A 45 -5.61 -13.77 2.90
C SER A 45 -6.78 -14.55 2.34
N SER A 46 -7.73 -14.92 3.20
CA SER A 46 -8.98 -15.57 2.84
C SER A 46 -10.01 -14.59 2.27
N ARG A 47 -9.61 -13.34 2.01
CA ARG A 47 -10.41 -12.43 1.19
C ARG A 47 -10.15 -12.79 -0.27
N PRO A 48 -11.19 -12.84 -1.14
CA PRO A 48 -10.95 -12.69 -2.56
C PRO A 48 -9.99 -11.51 -2.74
N ILE A 49 -9.01 -11.62 -3.64
CA ILE A 49 -8.27 -10.43 -4.06
C ILE A 49 -9.35 -9.47 -4.56
N GLU A 50 -9.71 -8.49 -3.74
CA GLU A 50 -10.70 -7.48 -4.12
C GLU A 50 -10.17 -6.85 -5.39
N GLN A 51 -10.94 -7.01 -6.47
CA GLN A 51 -10.56 -6.45 -7.75
C GLN A 51 -10.41 -4.93 -7.54
N PRO A 52 -9.29 -4.33 -7.99
CA PRO A 52 -9.12 -2.90 -7.86
C PRO A 52 -10.29 -2.16 -8.51
N ILE A 53 -10.85 -1.19 -7.79
CA ILE A 53 -12.02 -0.41 -8.21
C ILE A 53 -11.56 0.57 -9.30
N ASP A 54 -12.34 0.75 -10.37
CA ASP A 54 -12.01 1.76 -11.38
C ASP A 54 -11.88 3.16 -10.75
N VAL A 55 -10.92 3.97 -11.21
CA VAL A 55 -10.63 5.28 -10.61
C VAL A 55 -11.80 6.26 -10.66
N ILE A 56 -12.59 6.23 -11.74
CA ILE A 56 -13.78 7.07 -11.88
C ILE A 56 -14.90 6.55 -10.97
N GLU A 57 -15.10 5.23 -10.96
CA GLU A 57 -16.07 4.62 -10.06
C GLU A 57 -15.72 4.88 -8.58
N ALA A 58 -14.44 4.79 -8.23
CA ALA A 58 -13.94 5.01 -6.88
C ALA A 58 -14.18 6.45 -6.41
N GLU A 59 -13.86 7.42 -7.27
CA GLU A 59 -14.13 8.84 -6.97
C GLU A 59 -15.63 9.10 -6.83
N LYS A 60 -16.44 8.61 -7.77
CA LYS A 60 -17.88 8.87 -7.81
C LYS A 60 -18.66 8.22 -6.67
N ARG A 61 -18.32 6.97 -6.30
CA ARG A 61 -19.09 6.20 -5.30
C ARG A 61 -18.60 6.42 -3.88
N PHE A 62 -17.30 6.57 -3.69
CA PHE A 62 -16.70 6.57 -2.34
C PHE A 62 -16.03 7.90 -2.00
N GLY A 63 -15.69 8.72 -3.00
CA GLY A 63 -14.87 9.91 -2.84
C GLY A 63 -13.45 9.54 -2.41
N ILE A 64 -12.47 9.64 -3.30
CA ILE A 64 -11.09 9.38 -2.92
C ILE A 64 -10.62 10.57 -2.07
N SER A 65 -10.20 10.31 -0.84
CA SER A 65 -9.59 11.35 -0.03
C SER A 65 -8.18 11.64 -0.54
N PHE A 66 -7.35 10.61 -0.65
CA PHE A 66 -6.00 10.70 -1.20
C PHE A 66 -5.47 9.32 -1.56
N PHE A 67 -4.48 9.32 -2.45
CA PHE A 67 -3.67 8.15 -2.77
C PHE A 67 -2.46 8.06 -1.85
N THR A 68 -2.20 6.87 -1.30
CA THR A 68 -1.05 6.60 -0.43
C THR A 68 0.18 6.16 -1.22
N GLY A 69 0.00 5.45 -2.34
CA GLY A 69 1.13 4.94 -3.11
C GLY A 69 0.75 4.07 -4.29
N PHE A 70 1.77 3.43 -4.86
CA PHE A 70 1.67 2.48 -5.95
C PHE A 70 1.81 1.05 -5.42
N SER A 71 0.95 0.15 -5.89
CA SER A 71 0.99 -1.27 -5.54
C SER A 71 1.60 -2.13 -6.66
N HIS A 72 0.93 -2.21 -7.81
CA HIS A 72 1.34 -3.07 -8.92
C HIS A 72 0.72 -2.62 -10.25
N ILE A 73 1.12 -3.30 -11.34
CA ILE A 73 0.49 -3.15 -12.66
C ILE A 73 -0.51 -4.28 -12.86
N LEU A 74 -1.70 -3.91 -13.31
CA LEU A 74 -2.74 -4.83 -13.74
C LEU A 74 -2.88 -4.76 -15.26
N ILE A 75 -3.13 -5.90 -15.91
CA ILE A 75 -3.42 -5.97 -17.34
C ILE A 75 -4.92 -6.25 -17.49
N GLN A 76 -5.66 -5.28 -18.00
CA GLN A 76 -7.10 -5.39 -18.27
C GLN A 76 -7.34 -5.08 -19.74
N ASN A 77 -8.03 -5.97 -20.46
CA ASN A 77 -8.37 -5.80 -21.87
C ASN A 77 -7.17 -5.43 -22.78
N GLY A 78 -5.98 -5.97 -22.48
CA GLY A 78 -4.75 -5.67 -23.21
C GLY A 78 -4.12 -4.31 -22.90
N GLN A 79 -4.70 -3.54 -21.98
CA GLN A 79 -4.17 -2.26 -21.50
C GLN A 79 -3.56 -2.42 -20.11
N TYR A 80 -2.50 -1.64 -19.86
CA TYR A 80 -1.89 -1.54 -18.55
C TYR A 80 -2.69 -0.56 -17.69
N HIS A 81 -2.94 -0.97 -16.45
CA HIS A 81 -3.54 -0.14 -15.41
C HIS A 81 -2.58 -0.09 -14.23
N MET A 82 -2.35 1.11 -13.70
CA MET A 82 -1.66 1.25 -12.42
C MET A 82 -2.65 1.00 -11.30
N VAL A 83 -2.30 0.08 -10.40
CA VAL A 83 -3.04 -0.12 -9.17
C VAL A 83 -2.45 0.79 -8.10
N LEU A 84 -3.24 1.77 -7.69
CA LEU A 84 -2.92 2.73 -6.66
C LEU A 84 -3.58 2.34 -5.34
N GLU A 85 -2.90 2.62 -4.25
CA GLU A 85 -3.47 2.51 -2.92
C GLU A 85 -4.15 3.83 -2.57
N ALA A 86 -5.38 3.76 -2.07
CA ALA A 86 -6.23 4.92 -1.78
C ALA A 86 -6.91 4.82 -0.43
N ARG A 87 -7.24 5.98 0.14
CA ARG A 87 -8.16 6.14 1.26
C ARG A 87 -9.43 6.84 0.77
N PHE A 88 -10.58 6.34 1.18
CA PHE A 88 -11.88 6.91 0.81
C PHE A 88 -12.42 7.82 1.91
N GLN A 89 -13.27 8.80 1.57
CA GLN A 89 -13.80 9.78 2.53
C GLN A 89 -14.64 9.11 3.64
N GLY A 90 -15.46 8.13 3.27
CA GLY A 90 -16.26 7.35 4.23
C GLY A 90 -15.49 6.28 5.00
N ASP A 91 -14.25 5.96 4.59
CA ASP A 91 -13.43 4.90 5.16
C ASP A 91 -11.93 5.24 5.11
N PRO A 92 -11.48 6.27 5.85
CA PRO A 92 -10.11 6.78 5.75
C PRO A 92 -9.07 5.86 6.39
N HIS A 93 -9.48 4.89 7.21
CA HIS A 93 -8.60 4.00 7.95
C HIS A 93 -8.28 2.70 7.22
N THR A 94 -9.01 2.38 6.15
CA THR A 94 -8.80 1.18 5.33
C THR A 94 -8.11 1.53 4.02
N THR A 95 -7.17 0.69 3.58
CA THR A 95 -6.51 0.85 2.28
C THR A 95 -7.35 0.15 1.24
N HIS A 96 -7.71 0.88 0.19
CA HIS A 96 -8.41 0.35 -0.97
C HIS A 96 -7.49 0.36 -2.19
N PHE A 97 -7.70 -0.57 -3.11
CA PHE A 97 -6.95 -0.62 -4.37
C PHE A 97 -7.79 -0.03 -5.50
N VAL A 98 -7.22 0.92 -6.22
CA VAL A 98 -7.87 1.64 -7.33
C VAL A 98 -7.10 1.38 -8.62
N SER A 99 -7.80 0.90 -9.64
CA SER A 99 -7.30 0.70 -10.99
C SER A 99 -7.31 2.03 -11.75
N CYS A 100 -6.15 2.49 -12.21
CA CYS A 100 -6.02 3.72 -12.96
C CYS A 100 -5.44 3.44 -14.36
N PRO A 101 -6.22 3.60 -15.44
CA PRO A 101 -5.71 3.47 -16.81
C PRO A 101 -4.70 4.58 -17.14
N LYS A 102 -4.04 4.47 -18.30
CA LYS A 102 -3.07 5.48 -18.77
C LYS A 102 -3.70 6.86 -18.91
N SER A 103 -4.79 6.91 -19.67
CA SER A 103 -5.65 8.07 -19.81
C SER A 103 -7.00 7.75 -19.19
N VAL A 104 -7.48 8.68 -18.38
CA VAL A 104 -8.79 8.61 -17.77
C VAL A 104 -9.70 9.52 -18.59
N ARG A 105 -10.76 8.96 -19.16
CA ARG A 105 -11.79 9.73 -19.86
C ARG A 105 -12.79 10.16 -18.83
N ASP A 106 -12.66 11.39 -18.35
CA ASP A 106 -13.36 11.81 -17.14
C ASP A 106 -14.78 12.36 -17.41
N SER A 107 -15.38 12.04 -18.57
CA SER A 107 -16.70 12.56 -18.99
C SER A 107 -17.84 12.27 -18.00
N ASP A 108 -17.62 11.35 -17.07
CA ASP A 108 -18.60 10.92 -16.06
C ASP A 108 -18.49 11.68 -14.72
N LEU A 109 -17.51 12.58 -14.58
CA LEU A 109 -17.27 13.45 -13.42
C LEU A 109 -17.59 14.92 -13.74
N SER A 110 -17.92 15.71 -12.71
CA SER A 110 -18.02 17.17 -12.83
C SER A 110 -16.64 17.80 -13.07
N GLU A 111 -16.55 18.97 -13.70
CA GLU A 111 -15.28 19.66 -13.93
C GLU A 111 -14.46 19.85 -12.64
N GLU A 112 -15.13 20.18 -11.53
CA GLU A 112 -14.50 20.33 -10.22
C GLU A 112 -13.91 18.99 -9.72
N ASP A 113 -14.67 17.90 -9.84
CA ASP A 113 -14.20 16.56 -9.44
C ASP A 113 -13.07 16.07 -10.34
N GLN A 114 -13.09 16.42 -11.64
CA GLN A 114 -12.01 16.11 -12.57
C GLN A 114 -10.70 16.79 -12.17
N GLU A 115 -10.75 18.10 -11.90
CA GLU A 115 -9.59 18.87 -11.47
C GLU A 115 -9.04 18.37 -10.13
N LEU A 116 -9.93 18.05 -9.21
CA LEU A 116 -9.57 17.50 -7.91
C LEU A 116 -8.93 16.11 -8.05
N LEU A 117 -9.51 15.22 -8.85
CA LEU A 117 -8.95 13.89 -9.12
C LEU A 117 -7.57 14.00 -9.78
N LYS A 118 -7.41 14.89 -10.74
CA LYS A 118 -6.12 15.20 -11.38
C LYS A 118 -5.08 15.63 -10.37
N CYS A 119 -5.43 16.52 -9.43
CA CYS A 119 -4.52 16.95 -8.37
C CYS A 119 -4.10 15.78 -7.46
N LYS A 120 -5.03 14.89 -7.10
CA LYS A 120 -4.74 13.68 -6.30
C LYS A 120 -3.77 12.74 -7.04
N LEU A 121 -3.99 12.54 -8.33
CA LEU A 121 -3.18 11.67 -9.20
C LEU A 121 -1.76 12.21 -9.40
N GLU A 122 -1.61 13.50 -9.67
CA GLU A 122 -0.29 14.16 -9.73
C GLU A 122 0.44 14.11 -8.37
N GLY A 123 -0.31 14.23 -7.27
CA GLY A 123 0.23 14.08 -5.92
C GLY A 123 0.88 12.72 -5.69
N VAL A 124 0.24 11.61 -6.08
CA VAL A 124 0.84 10.27 -5.91
C VAL A 124 1.95 10.00 -6.92
N LYS A 125 1.85 10.53 -8.14
CA LYS A 125 2.91 10.45 -9.16
C LYS A 125 4.22 11.07 -8.65
N GLY A 126 4.14 12.18 -7.91
CA GLY A 126 5.27 12.80 -7.25
C GLY A 126 5.85 11.97 -6.09
N ARG A 127 5.04 11.14 -5.43
CA ARG A 127 5.45 10.29 -4.29
C ARG A 127 6.07 8.97 -4.70
N ILE A 128 5.71 8.44 -5.87
CA ILE A 128 6.30 7.19 -6.37
C ILE A 128 7.79 7.42 -6.64
N ALA A 129 8.63 6.60 -6.00
CA ALA A 129 10.08 6.70 -6.09
C ALA A 129 10.57 6.51 -7.54
N GLU A 130 11.62 7.25 -7.92
CA GLU A 130 12.20 7.18 -9.26
C GLU A 130 12.69 5.77 -9.63
N THR A 131 13.14 5.00 -8.64
CA THR A 131 13.54 3.60 -8.84
C THR A 131 12.37 2.70 -9.25
N VAL A 132 11.15 3.02 -8.83
CA VAL A 132 9.93 2.32 -9.25
C VAL A 132 9.59 2.73 -10.68
N TRP A 133 9.60 4.03 -10.99
CA TRP A 133 9.41 4.54 -12.36
C TRP A 133 10.38 3.90 -13.37
N ASN A 134 11.67 3.81 -13.01
CA ASN A 134 12.67 3.15 -13.85
C ASN A 134 12.38 1.66 -14.09
N LYS A 135 11.84 0.94 -13.09
CA LYS A 135 11.43 -0.46 -13.24
C LYS A 135 10.21 -0.57 -14.16
N LEU A 136 9.24 0.34 -14.02
CA LEU A 136 8.04 0.38 -14.86
C LEU A 136 8.39 0.65 -16.33
N LYS A 137 9.25 1.64 -16.58
CA LYS A 137 9.78 1.92 -17.93
C LYS A 137 10.49 0.70 -18.52
N LYS A 138 11.40 0.08 -17.76
CA LYS A 138 12.17 -1.08 -18.26
C LYS A 138 11.31 -2.29 -18.59
N ARG A 139 10.24 -2.55 -17.82
CA ARG A 139 9.43 -3.77 -17.95
C ARG A 139 8.22 -3.62 -18.86
N TYR A 140 7.59 -2.45 -18.84
CA TYR A 140 6.27 -2.23 -19.43
C TYR A 140 6.25 -1.02 -20.39
N ASP A 141 7.40 -0.35 -20.58
CA ASP A 141 7.51 0.91 -21.32
C ASP A 141 6.60 2.03 -20.77
N ILE A 142 6.32 1.98 -19.46
CA ILE A 142 5.50 2.99 -18.78
C ILE A 142 6.42 4.14 -18.34
N VAL A 143 6.22 5.31 -18.96
CA VAL A 143 6.96 6.54 -18.67
C VAL A 143 6.13 7.44 -17.75
N LYS A 144 6.77 8.01 -16.73
CA LYS A 144 6.13 8.91 -15.75
C LYS A 144 5.35 10.06 -16.41
N GLY A 145 5.90 10.67 -17.45
CA GLY A 145 5.27 11.80 -18.15
C GLY A 145 3.97 11.45 -18.87
N ASP A 146 3.84 10.21 -19.33
CA ASP A 146 2.75 9.77 -20.21
C ASP A 146 1.55 9.22 -19.44
N TRP A 147 1.70 9.04 -18.13
CA TRP A 147 0.66 8.51 -17.26
C TRP A 147 0.01 9.65 -16.47
N LEU A 148 -1.32 9.59 -16.34
CA LEU A 148 -2.13 10.60 -15.62
C LEU A 148 -2.19 11.96 -16.34
N ALA A 149 -1.77 12.01 -17.61
CA ALA A 149 -2.08 13.12 -18.48
C ALA A 149 -3.52 12.95 -18.97
N THR A 150 -4.37 13.94 -18.71
CA THR A 150 -5.67 14.03 -19.37
C THR A 150 -5.41 14.13 -20.87
N ASP A 151 -5.99 13.24 -21.67
CA ASP A 151 -5.97 13.39 -23.13
C ASP A 151 -6.59 14.77 -23.40
N LYS A 152 -5.79 15.72 -23.88
CA LYS A 152 -6.35 16.90 -24.53
C LYS A 152 -7.06 16.32 -25.74
N GLU A 153 -8.38 16.48 -25.82
CA GLU A 153 -9.11 16.18 -27.04
C GLU A 153 -8.31 16.79 -28.21
N GLU A 154 -7.86 15.95 -29.13
CA GLU A 154 -7.46 16.42 -30.44
C GLU A 154 -8.73 16.97 -31.06
N GLU A 155 -8.91 18.30 -30.99
CA GLU A 155 -9.88 19.03 -31.79
C GLU A 155 -9.62 18.68 -33.27
N ILE A 156 -10.54 17.92 -33.87
CA ILE A 156 -10.62 17.70 -35.32
C ILE A 156 -11.45 18.84 -35.93
#